data_AF-A0ABD2Q3S4-F1
#
_entry.id   AF-A0ABD2Q3S4-F1
#
_cell.length_a   1.000
_cell.length_b   1.000
_cell.length_c   1.000
_cell.angle_alpha   90.00
_cell.angle_beta   90.00
_cell.angle_gamma   90.00
#
_symmetry.space_group_name_H-M   'P 1'
#
loop_
_entity.id
_entity.type
_entity.pdbx_description
1 polymer ?
#
loop_
_entity_poly.entity_id
_entity_poly.type
_entity_poly.pdbx_seq_one_letter_code
_entity_poly.pdbx_strand_id
1 'polypeptide(L)'
;MFIDLNLLEIFKIPRRALCRWLLSVKKNYRQVTYHNWRHAFNVAQTMFSILTTANFCTVFEPHEQLAMLIACLSHDLDHRGTNNQFQIKTMSPLADLYSTSVLEHHHFDQCIMLLNTKDYARIIELIEKCILATDLSSYFGHLTQFKALLGCRSNNEYIIPTSPSHSLGSAPYNLGAIVNQEENLIWRKSLADRDLLSSMLMTACDISAITKPWPIQKKTAELVSCEFFQQGDLERNQLNIEPMFIMDRSQSDKLPKMQIDFINSICLPCYESVTILTPQLQPLLEGCRRNLACWTAVQKNLPIPTDTLMALTATTSDANSVVEPHPSLEQQKLAHIPSPEVCL
;
A
#
# COMPACT_ATOMS: atom_id res chain seq x y z
N MET A 1 -14.48 -5.57 2.75
CA MET A 1 -13.97 -4.58 1.76
C MET A 1 -15.06 -4.17 0.78
N PHE A 2 -15.21 -4.81 -0.39
CA PHE A 2 -16.17 -4.36 -1.43
C PHE A 2 -17.64 -4.36 -0.99
N ILE A 3 -18.05 -5.37 -0.21
CA ILE A 3 -19.41 -5.46 0.35
C ILE A 3 -19.64 -4.34 1.38
N ASP A 4 -18.70 -4.15 2.30
CA ASP A 4 -18.84 -3.16 3.39
C ASP A 4 -18.86 -1.71 2.89
N LEU A 5 -18.22 -1.42 1.75
CA LEU A 5 -18.31 -0.11 1.06
C LEU A 5 -19.53 -0.01 0.12
N ASN A 6 -20.43 -1.00 0.14
CA ASN A 6 -21.60 -1.11 -0.72
C ASN A 6 -21.34 -1.04 -2.25
N LEU A 7 -20.12 -1.38 -2.69
CA LEU A 7 -19.73 -1.22 -4.09
C LEU A 7 -20.44 -2.21 -5.02
N LEU A 8 -20.79 -3.41 -4.53
CA LEU A 8 -21.52 -4.39 -5.34
C LEU A 8 -22.92 -3.89 -5.71
N GLU A 9 -23.61 -3.23 -4.77
CA GLU A 9 -24.96 -2.73 -5.02
C GLU A 9 -24.94 -1.49 -5.92
N ILE A 10 -24.00 -0.57 -5.68
CA ILE A 10 -23.86 0.68 -6.43
C ILE A 10 -23.54 0.39 -7.90
N PHE A 11 -22.54 -0.47 -8.15
CA PHE A 11 -22.06 -0.79 -9.50
C PHE A 11 -22.71 -2.04 -10.09
N LYS A 12 -23.70 -2.63 -9.40
CA LYS A 12 -24.41 -3.86 -9.80
C LYS A 12 -23.46 -5.02 -10.13
N ILE A 13 -22.34 -5.11 -9.42
CA ILE A 13 -21.31 -6.14 -9.64
C ILE A 13 -21.84 -7.48 -9.13
N PRO A 14 -22.01 -8.51 -9.99
CA PRO A 14 -22.44 -9.82 -9.54
C PRO A 14 -21.38 -10.43 -8.61
N ARG A 15 -21.79 -10.94 -7.44
CA ARG A 15 -20.86 -11.55 -6.46
C ARG A 15 -19.95 -12.62 -7.07
N ARG A 16 -20.47 -13.44 -7.99
CA ARG A 16 -19.69 -14.45 -8.73
C ARG A 16 -18.62 -13.82 -9.64
N ALA A 17 -18.91 -12.67 -10.26
CA ALA A 17 -17.92 -11.95 -11.08
C ALA A 17 -16.78 -11.44 -10.21
N LEU A 18 -17.09 -10.80 -9.07
CA LEU A 18 -16.08 -10.35 -8.11
C LEU A 18 -15.21 -11.50 -7.59
N CYS A 19 -15.81 -12.63 -7.19
CA CYS A 19 -15.04 -13.80 -6.74
C CYS A 19 -14.11 -14.34 -7.84
N ARG A 20 -14.58 -14.44 -9.08
CA ARG A 20 -13.72 -14.87 -10.20
C ARG A 20 -12.58 -13.89 -10.45
N TRP A 21 -12.87 -12.58 -10.47
CA TRP A 21 -11.85 -11.55 -10.64
C TRP A 21 -10.79 -11.62 -9.53
N LEU A 22 -11.19 -11.69 -8.25
CA LEU A 22 -10.26 -11.82 -7.12
C LEU A 22 -9.36 -13.07 -7.23
N LEU A 23 -9.94 -14.21 -7.65
CA LEU A 23 -9.16 -15.44 -7.86
C LEU A 23 -8.19 -15.31 -9.05
N SER A 24 -8.60 -14.63 -10.11
CA SER A 24 -7.73 -14.34 -11.27
C SER A 24 -6.59 -13.40 -10.88
N VAL A 25 -6.85 -12.30 -10.17
CA VAL A 25 -5.82 -11.40 -9.66
C VAL A 25 -4.82 -12.19 -8.80
N LYS A 26 -5.30 -12.91 -7.77
CA LYS A 26 -4.46 -13.75 -6.92
C LYS A 26 -3.60 -14.73 -7.70
N LYS A 27 -4.15 -15.37 -8.74
CA LYS A 27 -3.44 -16.34 -9.58
C LYS A 27 -2.33 -15.72 -10.42
N ASN A 28 -2.46 -14.44 -10.78
CA ASN A 28 -1.47 -13.72 -11.59
C ASN A 28 -0.37 -13.03 -10.74
N TYR A 29 -0.45 -13.09 -9.41
CA TYR A 29 0.71 -12.84 -8.56
C TYR A 29 1.68 -14.04 -8.60
N ARG A 30 2.96 -13.75 -8.84
CA ARG A 30 4.02 -14.76 -8.82
C ARG A 30 4.38 -15.18 -7.39
N GLN A 31 4.97 -16.36 -7.28
CA GLN A 31 5.54 -16.84 -6.01
C GLN A 31 6.95 -16.26 -5.83
N VAL A 32 7.01 -14.97 -5.53
CA VAL A 32 8.25 -14.26 -5.13
C VAL A 32 8.27 -14.02 -3.62
N THR A 33 9.43 -13.66 -3.09
CA THR A 33 9.68 -13.61 -1.65
C THR A 33 8.80 -12.58 -0.93
N TYR A 34 8.64 -11.38 -1.49
CA TYR A 34 7.90 -10.27 -0.89
C TYR A 34 6.74 -9.77 -1.76
N HIS A 35 6.99 -9.32 -3.00
CA HIS A 35 5.99 -8.70 -3.88
C HIS A 35 5.01 -9.72 -4.48
N ASN A 36 4.24 -10.37 -3.61
CA ASN A 36 3.29 -11.44 -3.91
C ASN A 36 1.88 -11.09 -3.42
N TRP A 37 0.91 -12.00 -3.61
CA TRP A 37 -0.50 -11.76 -3.23
C TRP A 37 -0.70 -11.30 -1.78
N ARG A 38 0.13 -11.75 -0.83
CA ARG A 38 -0.02 -11.34 0.58
C ARG A 38 0.29 -9.85 0.76
N HIS A 39 1.32 -9.36 0.06
CA HIS A 39 1.66 -7.94 0.07
C HIS A 39 0.50 -7.12 -0.50
N ALA A 40 0.04 -7.43 -1.72
CA ALA A 40 -1.09 -6.73 -2.35
C ALA A 40 -2.38 -6.74 -1.50
N PHE A 41 -2.70 -7.87 -0.87
CA PHE A 41 -3.84 -7.96 0.04
C PHE A 41 -3.68 -7.07 1.27
N ASN A 42 -2.47 -6.97 1.85
CA ASN A 42 -2.20 -6.06 2.97
C ASN A 42 -2.30 -4.59 2.56
N VAL A 43 -1.84 -4.23 1.36
CA VAL A 43 -2.00 -2.87 0.80
C VAL A 43 -3.48 -2.52 0.68
N ALA A 44 -4.28 -3.41 0.07
CA ALA A 44 -5.73 -3.22 -0.05
C ALA A 44 -6.44 -3.17 1.30
N GLN A 45 -5.99 -3.96 2.29
CA GLN A 45 -6.51 -3.92 3.65
C GLN A 45 -6.22 -2.58 4.33
N THR A 46 -5.00 -2.05 4.20
CA THR A 46 -4.65 -0.73 4.73
C THR A 46 -5.51 0.35 4.06
N MET A 47 -5.68 0.31 2.74
CA MET A 47 -6.53 1.27 2.01
C MET A 47 -7.98 1.21 2.50
N PHE A 48 -8.53 0.00 2.64
CA PHE A 48 -9.88 -0.18 3.19
C PHE A 48 -10.00 0.41 4.60
N SER A 49 -9.01 0.18 5.49
CA SER A 49 -9.01 0.79 6.82
C SER A 49 -8.93 2.31 6.80
N ILE A 50 -8.20 2.91 5.86
CA ILE A 50 -8.17 4.37 5.68
C ILE A 50 -9.56 4.87 5.24
N LEU A 51 -10.16 4.21 4.24
CA LEU A 51 -11.49 4.58 3.73
C LEU A 51 -12.57 4.51 4.81
N THR A 52 -12.56 3.46 5.65
CA THR A 52 -13.60 3.27 6.66
C THR A 52 -13.26 3.93 8.00
N THR A 53 -12.13 3.60 8.61
CA THR A 53 -11.81 3.99 10.00
C THR A 53 -11.39 5.46 10.09
N ALA A 54 -10.72 5.98 9.05
CA ALA A 54 -10.39 7.39 8.94
C ALA A 54 -11.43 8.18 8.12
N ASN A 55 -12.58 7.58 7.82
CA ASN A 55 -13.75 8.20 7.20
C ASN A 55 -13.51 8.84 5.81
N PHE A 56 -12.47 8.40 5.09
CA PHE A 56 -12.18 8.87 3.73
C PHE A 56 -13.23 8.42 2.69
N CYS A 57 -14.11 7.47 3.02
CA CYS A 57 -15.29 7.15 2.20
C CYS A 57 -16.26 8.34 2.02
N THR A 58 -16.16 9.38 2.85
CA THR A 58 -16.92 10.63 2.68
C THR A 58 -16.21 11.66 1.80
N VAL A 59 -14.93 11.45 1.53
CA VAL A 59 -14.07 12.31 0.70
C VAL A 59 -14.11 11.85 -0.75
N PHE A 60 -13.98 10.55 -0.97
CA PHE A 60 -13.96 9.93 -2.30
C PHE A 60 -15.34 9.47 -2.75
N GLU A 61 -15.64 9.64 -4.03
CA GLU A 61 -16.84 9.09 -4.64
C GLU A 61 -16.77 7.56 -4.74
N PRO A 62 -17.91 6.84 -4.81
CA PRO A 62 -17.91 5.37 -4.85
C PRO A 62 -17.06 4.77 -5.98
N HIS A 63 -16.96 5.46 -7.12
CA HIS A 63 -16.16 5.00 -8.25
C HIS A 63 -14.66 5.15 -7.99
N GLU A 64 -14.27 6.17 -7.22
CA GLU A 64 -12.89 6.39 -6.78
C GLU A 64 -12.50 5.36 -5.72
N GLN A 65 -13.38 5.07 -4.76
CA GLN A 65 -13.18 4.00 -3.77
C GLN A 65 -13.01 2.62 -4.44
N LEU A 66 -13.82 2.34 -5.48
CA LEU A 66 -13.70 1.12 -6.28
C LEU A 66 -12.35 1.06 -7.01
N ALA A 67 -11.96 2.15 -7.70
CA ALA A 67 -10.69 2.26 -8.40
C ALA A 67 -9.49 2.04 -7.46
N MET A 68 -9.48 2.69 -6.29
CA MET A 68 -8.39 2.57 -5.32
C MET A 68 -8.24 1.14 -4.77
N LEU A 69 -9.35 0.46 -4.44
CA LEU A 69 -9.27 -0.94 -4.00
C LEU A 69 -8.78 -1.89 -5.11
N ILE A 70 -9.21 -1.66 -6.34
CA ILE A 70 -8.74 -2.41 -7.51
C ILE A 70 -7.23 -2.17 -7.72
N ALA A 71 -6.79 -0.91 -7.68
CA ALA A 71 -5.38 -0.55 -7.81
C ALA A 71 -4.53 -1.23 -6.73
N CYS A 72 -4.92 -1.15 -5.45
CA CYS A 72 -4.18 -1.80 -4.36
C CYS A 72 -4.04 -3.31 -4.56
N LEU A 73 -5.09 -3.99 -5.03
CA LEU A 73 -5.06 -5.43 -5.27
C LEU A 73 -4.27 -5.84 -6.51
N SER A 74 -3.95 -4.90 -7.40
CA SER A 74 -3.37 -5.17 -8.71
C SER A 74 -2.00 -4.53 -8.95
N HIS A 75 -1.54 -3.62 -8.08
CA HIS A 75 -0.38 -2.74 -8.35
C HIS A 75 0.95 -3.46 -8.57
N ASP A 76 1.04 -4.74 -8.21
CA ASP A 76 2.24 -5.59 -8.28
C ASP A 76 1.97 -6.87 -9.11
N LEU A 77 0.92 -6.87 -9.94
CA LEU A 77 0.56 -8.05 -10.74
C LEU A 77 1.72 -8.51 -11.62
N ASP A 78 1.99 -9.81 -11.64
CA ASP A 78 3.12 -10.40 -12.39
C ASP A 78 4.52 -9.89 -11.97
N HIS A 79 4.69 -9.25 -10.80
CA HIS A 79 6.01 -8.83 -10.29
C HIS A 79 6.99 -10.01 -10.21
N ARG A 80 8.21 -9.80 -10.72
CA ARG A 80 9.20 -10.87 -10.99
C ARG A 80 10.31 -10.98 -9.96
N GLY A 81 10.27 -10.16 -8.92
CA GLY A 81 11.30 -10.11 -7.87
C GLY A 81 12.53 -9.31 -8.26
N THR A 82 12.38 -8.41 -9.23
CA THR A 82 13.45 -7.54 -9.75
C THR A 82 12.88 -6.17 -10.04
N ASN A 83 13.64 -5.10 -9.82
CA ASN A 83 13.19 -3.72 -9.98
C ASN A 83 13.31 -3.17 -11.43
N ASN A 84 12.80 -1.95 -11.63
CA ASN A 84 12.87 -1.21 -12.91
C ASN A 84 14.30 -1.10 -13.47
N GLN A 85 15.30 -0.86 -12.60
CA GLN A 85 16.69 -0.74 -13.04
C GLN A 85 17.23 -2.06 -13.63
N PHE A 86 16.84 -3.20 -13.07
CA PHE A 86 17.18 -4.51 -13.61
C PHE A 86 16.56 -4.73 -15.00
N GLN A 87 15.29 -4.36 -15.19
CA GLN A 87 14.62 -4.47 -16.48
C GLN A 87 15.35 -3.69 -17.59
N ILE A 88 15.84 -2.49 -17.25
CA ILE A 88 16.62 -1.64 -18.16
C ILE A 88 18.00 -2.25 -18.43
N LYS A 89 18.74 -2.64 -17.38
CA LYS A 89 20.09 -3.24 -17.51
C LYS A 89 20.09 -4.50 -18.39
N THR A 90 19.00 -5.27 -18.33
CA THR A 90 18.87 -6.53 -19.07
C THR A 90 18.27 -6.37 -20.48
N MET A 91 17.89 -5.15 -20.88
CA MET A 91 17.15 -4.90 -22.12
C MET A 91 15.95 -5.86 -22.24
N SER A 92 15.20 -5.99 -21.14
CA SER A 92 14.02 -6.83 -21.12
C SER A 92 12.98 -6.33 -22.14
N PRO A 93 12.13 -7.20 -22.70
CA PRO A 93 11.04 -6.76 -23.58
C PRO A 93 10.11 -5.72 -22.95
N LEU A 94 10.01 -5.69 -21.61
CA LEU A 94 9.25 -4.67 -20.89
C LEU A 94 9.92 -3.30 -20.97
N ALA A 95 11.24 -3.24 -20.87
CA ALA A 95 12.00 -1.98 -20.99
C ALA A 95 11.99 -1.42 -22.42
N ASP A 96 11.78 -2.27 -23.43
CA ASP A 96 11.56 -1.81 -24.82
C ASP A 96 10.15 -1.24 -25.01
N LEU A 97 9.17 -1.75 -24.26
CA LEU A 97 7.76 -1.35 -24.39
C LEU A 97 7.43 -0.07 -23.61
N TYR A 98 8.04 0.13 -22.44
CA TYR A 98 7.78 1.26 -21.56
C TYR A 98 9.05 2.07 -21.29
N SER A 99 8.96 3.39 -21.32
CA SER A 99 10.11 4.30 -21.16
C SER A 99 10.32 4.81 -19.73
N THR A 100 9.27 4.85 -18.91
CA THR A 100 9.29 5.28 -17.50
C THR A 100 8.44 4.32 -16.68
N SER A 101 8.76 4.13 -15.38
CA SER A 101 7.97 3.28 -14.46
C SER A 101 7.57 1.93 -15.11
N VAL A 102 8.59 1.21 -15.60
CA VAL A 102 8.45 0.08 -16.54
C VAL A 102 7.54 -1.01 -15.97
N LEU A 103 7.78 -1.38 -14.71
CA LEU A 103 7.00 -2.40 -14.03
C LEU A 103 5.59 -1.91 -13.70
N GLU A 104 5.45 -0.65 -13.27
CA GLU A 104 4.15 -0.10 -12.90
C GLU A 104 3.19 -0.01 -14.11
N HIS A 105 3.69 0.35 -15.30
CA HIS A 105 2.90 0.27 -16.53
C HIS A 105 2.53 -1.19 -16.88
N HIS A 106 3.46 -2.13 -16.72
CA HIS A 106 3.18 -3.54 -16.91
C HIS A 106 2.10 -4.04 -15.93
N HIS A 107 2.18 -3.68 -14.66
CA HIS A 107 1.19 -4.02 -13.63
C HIS A 107 -0.20 -3.46 -13.97
N PHE A 108 -0.25 -2.22 -14.47
CA PHE A 108 -1.47 -1.62 -14.97
C PHE A 108 -2.04 -2.39 -16.18
N ASP A 109 -1.23 -2.74 -17.17
CA ASP A 109 -1.70 -3.51 -18.32
C ASP A 109 -2.21 -4.91 -17.91
N GLN A 110 -1.54 -5.58 -16.97
CA GLN A 110 -2.04 -6.82 -16.37
C GLN A 110 -3.39 -6.61 -15.66
N CYS A 111 -3.56 -5.49 -14.95
CA CYS A 111 -4.82 -5.13 -14.29
C CYS A 111 -5.95 -4.96 -15.32
N ILE A 112 -5.71 -4.21 -16.40
CA ILE A 112 -6.71 -3.95 -17.45
C ILE A 112 -7.05 -5.23 -18.22
N MET A 113 -6.09 -6.11 -18.49
CA MET A 113 -6.36 -7.41 -19.09
C MET A 113 -7.34 -8.26 -18.26
N LEU A 114 -7.35 -8.11 -16.94
CA LEU A 114 -8.27 -8.80 -16.04
C LEU A 114 -9.60 -8.07 -15.85
N LEU A 115 -9.61 -6.75 -16.04
CA LEU A 115 -10.80 -5.90 -16.03
C LEU A 115 -11.33 -5.77 -17.46
N ASN A 116 -12.12 -6.75 -17.89
CA ASN A 116 -12.80 -6.69 -19.20
C ASN A 116 -13.94 -5.63 -19.18
N THR A 117 -13.60 -4.35 -19.04
CA THR A 117 -14.55 -3.23 -18.93
C THR A 117 -14.24 -2.19 -20.01
N LYS A 118 -15.23 -1.87 -20.87
CA LYS A 118 -15.08 -0.83 -21.91
C LYS A 118 -15.64 0.54 -21.51
N ASP A 119 -16.46 0.61 -20.45
CA ASP A 119 -17.31 1.79 -20.19
C ASP A 119 -16.96 2.59 -18.93
N TYR A 120 -15.81 2.34 -18.28
CA TYR A 120 -15.41 3.04 -17.05
C TYR A 120 -14.10 3.84 -17.18
N ALA A 121 -14.03 4.73 -18.18
CA ALA A 121 -12.83 5.52 -18.48
C ALA A 121 -12.23 6.21 -17.24
N ARG A 122 -13.07 6.80 -16.37
CA ARG A 122 -12.61 7.47 -15.14
C ARG A 122 -12.02 6.51 -14.10
N ILE A 123 -12.61 5.32 -13.95
CA ILE A 123 -12.08 4.30 -13.03
C ILE A 123 -10.72 3.82 -13.54
N ILE A 124 -10.61 3.56 -14.84
CA ILE A 124 -9.36 3.12 -15.49
C ILE A 124 -8.26 4.17 -15.30
N GLU A 125 -8.56 5.45 -15.56
CA GLU A 125 -7.62 6.56 -15.36
C GLU A 125 -7.12 6.64 -13.91
N LEU A 126 -8.01 6.49 -12.93
CA LEU A 126 -7.62 6.56 -11.52
C LEU A 126 -6.84 5.31 -11.08
N ILE A 127 -7.17 4.12 -11.61
CA ILE A 127 -6.38 2.90 -11.39
C ILE A 127 -4.95 3.11 -11.90
N GLU A 128 -4.80 3.63 -13.12
CA GLU A 128 -3.50 3.95 -13.71
C GLU A 128 -2.70 4.90 -12.81
N LYS A 129 -3.30 6.04 -12.44
CA LYS A 129 -2.68 7.03 -11.55
C LYS A 129 -2.23 6.41 -10.22
N CYS A 130 -3.05 5.58 -9.60
CA CYS A 130 -2.68 4.92 -8.35
C CYS A 130 -1.54 3.91 -8.54
N ILE A 131 -1.62 3.04 -9.56
CA ILE A 131 -0.55 2.04 -9.80
C ILE A 131 0.76 2.74 -10.16
N LEU A 132 0.76 3.75 -11.02
CA LEU A 132 1.99 4.49 -11.34
C LEU A 132 2.55 5.26 -10.12
N ALA A 133 1.72 5.67 -9.16
CA ALA A 133 2.16 6.32 -7.94
C ALA A 133 2.88 5.39 -6.93
N THR A 134 2.90 4.07 -7.15
CA THR A 134 3.74 3.16 -6.36
C THR A 134 5.21 3.21 -6.79
N ASP A 135 5.53 3.74 -7.96
CA ASP A 135 6.93 4.03 -8.32
C ASP A 135 7.47 5.17 -7.44
N LEU A 136 8.38 4.82 -6.53
CA LEU A 136 9.05 5.77 -5.63
C LEU A 136 9.85 6.86 -6.37
N SER A 137 10.14 6.72 -7.67
CA SER A 137 10.73 7.78 -8.48
C SER A 137 9.78 8.99 -8.61
N SER A 138 8.47 8.75 -8.66
CA SER A 138 7.42 9.78 -8.75
C SER A 138 7.04 10.36 -7.38
N TYR A 139 7.25 9.60 -6.31
CA TYR A 139 6.83 9.92 -4.93
C TYR A 139 7.27 11.32 -4.47
N PHE A 140 8.53 11.71 -4.69
CA PHE A 140 9.01 13.02 -4.22
C PHE A 140 8.31 14.20 -4.90
N GLY A 141 7.92 14.03 -6.17
CA GLY A 141 7.11 15.00 -6.89
C GLY A 141 5.73 15.14 -6.26
N HIS A 142 5.04 14.01 -6.04
CA HIS A 142 3.73 13.98 -5.38
C HIS A 142 3.80 14.55 -3.96
N LEU A 143 4.79 14.16 -3.15
CA LEU A 143 4.96 14.67 -1.79
C LEU A 143 5.14 16.18 -1.76
N THR A 144 5.90 16.74 -2.70
CA THR A 144 6.13 18.19 -2.79
C THR A 144 4.84 18.92 -3.13
N GLN A 145 4.09 18.44 -4.13
CA GLN A 145 2.79 19.00 -4.51
C GLN A 145 1.78 18.89 -3.36
N PHE A 146 1.78 17.74 -2.67
CA PHE A 146 0.86 17.47 -1.58
C PHE A 146 1.13 18.38 -0.37
N LYS A 147 2.39 18.56 0.02
CA LYS A 147 2.77 19.52 1.07
C LYS A 147 2.39 20.95 0.71
N ALA A 148 2.56 21.35 -0.56
CA ALA A 148 2.13 22.66 -1.02
C ALA A 148 0.60 22.83 -0.93
N LEU A 149 -0.16 21.78 -1.29
CA LEU A 149 -1.62 21.77 -1.16
C LEU A 149 -2.09 21.86 0.30
N LEU A 150 -1.37 21.24 1.24
CA LEU A 150 -1.62 21.35 2.69
C LEU A 150 -1.25 22.73 3.27
N GLY A 151 -0.70 23.65 2.46
CA GLY A 151 -0.25 24.96 2.92
C GLY A 151 1.08 24.93 3.67
N CYS A 152 1.78 23.79 3.70
CA CYS A 152 3.12 23.66 4.28
C CYS A 152 4.14 24.29 3.31
N ARG A 153 4.32 25.62 3.38
CA ARG A 153 5.46 26.27 2.73
C ARG A 153 6.75 25.81 3.40
N SER A 154 7.71 25.44 2.56
CA SER A 154 9.05 24.97 2.84
C SER A 154 9.70 25.70 4.03
N ASN A 155 9.75 25.03 5.19
CA ASN A 155 10.81 25.12 6.19
C ASN A 155 10.68 23.93 7.15
N ASN A 156 11.78 23.21 7.32
CA ASN A 156 11.86 21.83 7.79
C ASN A 156 11.69 21.66 9.32
N GLU A 157 10.78 22.39 9.96
CA GLU A 157 10.57 22.30 11.42
C GLU A 157 9.31 21.49 11.76
N TYR A 158 9.49 20.17 11.87
CA TYR A 158 8.59 19.35 12.68
C TYR A 158 8.86 19.63 14.16
N ILE A 159 7.99 20.38 14.83
CA ILE A 159 8.00 20.46 16.29
C ILE A 159 7.42 19.13 16.81
N ILE A 160 8.29 18.24 17.27
CA ILE A 160 7.90 17.05 18.03
C ILE A 160 7.41 17.50 19.41
N PRO A 161 6.16 17.23 19.83
CA PRO A 161 5.72 17.57 21.18
C PRO A 161 6.37 16.58 22.17
N THR A 162 7.44 17.01 22.81
CA THR A 162 8.03 16.30 23.94
C THR A 162 7.36 16.76 25.24
N SER A 163 6.55 15.88 25.80
CA SER A 163 6.02 15.85 27.18
C SER A 163 4.60 16.39 27.42
N PRO A 164 3.79 15.72 28.28
CA PRO A 164 2.47 16.19 28.69
C PRO A 164 2.61 17.08 29.92
N SER A 165 2.62 18.39 29.75
CA SER A 165 2.44 19.32 30.87
C SER A 165 1.47 20.44 30.49
N HIS A 166 0.42 20.52 31.29
CA HIS A 166 -0.67 21.49 31.30
C HIS A 166 -0.28 22.92 30.87
N SER A 167 -0.76 23.32 29.70
CA SER A 167 -1.46 24.59 29.47
C SER A 167 -2.00 24.59 28.05
N LEU A 168 -3.30 24.82 27.91
CA LEU A 168 -4.02 24.91 26.64
C LEU A 168 -3.65 26.24 25.97
N GLY A 169 -2.42 26.35 25.48
CA GLY A 169 -1.92 27.45 24.66
C GLY A 169 -1.90 27.00 23.21
N SER A 170 -2.64 27.71 22.37
CA SER A 170 -2.80 27.54 20.93
C SER A 170 -1.52 27.10 20.18
N ALA A 171 -1.44 25.82 19.83
CA ALA A 171 -0.61 25.38 18.71
C ALA A 171 -1.17 25.99 17.41
N PRO A 172 -0.36 26.59 16.53
CA PRO A 172 -0.89 27.35 15.39
C PRO A 172 -1.48 26.47 14.29
N TYR A 173 -1.42 25.14 14.37
CA TYR A 173 -1.97 24.26 13.33
C TYR A 173 -2.64 23.04 13.94
N ASN A 174 -3.88 23.21 14.35
CA ASN A 174 -4.81 22.12 14.55
C ASN A 174 -5.44 21.77 13.18
N LEU A 175 -4.64 21.15 12.31
CA LEU A 175 -5.03 20.72 10.96
C LEU A 175 -6.01 19.52 10.94
N GLY A 176 -6.43 19.03 12.12
CA GLY A 176 -7.55 18.10 12.28
C GLY A 176 -8.91 18.64 11.79
N ALA A 177 -8.93 19.81 11.17
CA ALA A 177 -10.11 20.46 10.58
C ALA A 177 -10.36 20.14 9.10
N ILE A 178 -9.44 19.49 8.37
CA ILE A 178 -9.66 19.17 6.92
C ILE A 178 -10.81 18.16 6.70
N VAL A 179 -11.27 17.48 7.76
CA VAL A 179 -12.45 16.61 7.75
C VAL A 179 -13.49 17.04 8.81
N ASN A 180 -13.60 18.34 9.11
CA ASN A 180 -14.79 18.85 9.81
C ASN A 180 -15.94 19.01 8.81
N GLN A 181 -17.18 18.79 9.28
CA GLN A 181 -18.39 18.61 8.47
C GLN A 181 -18.70 19.75 7.47
N GLU A 182 -18.06 20.91 7.61
CA GLU A 182 -18.19 22.07 6.71
C GLU A 182 -16.99 22.25 5.73
N GLU A 183 -15.85 21.59 5.95
CA GLU A 183 -14.56 21.84 5.27
C GLU A 183 -14.00 20.69 4.41
N ASN A 184 -14.77 19.61 4.20
CA ASN A 184 -14.54 18.60 3.12
C ASN A 184 -14.51 19.22 1.69
N LEU A 185 -14.60 20.54 1.61
CA LEU A 185 -14.69 21.36 0.42
C LEU A 185 -13.40 21.34 -0.42
N ILE A 186 -12.20 21.22 0.17
CA ILE A 186 -10.93 21.22 -0.60
C ILE A 186 -10.90 20.01 -1.53
N TRP A 187 -11.01 18.80 -0.96
CA TRP A 187 -10.97 17.55 -1.73
C TRP A 187 -12.21 17.40 -2.62
N ARG A 188 -13.39 17.87 -2.21
CA ARG A 188 -14.59 17.75 -3.06
C ARG A 188 -14.58 18.67 -4.27
N LYS A 189 -13.82 19.77 -4.26
CA LYS A 189 -13.84 20.79 -5.31
C LYS A 189 -12.94 20.51 -6.52
N SER A 190 -11.87 19.75 -6.34
CA SER A 190 -10.84 19.56 -7.37
C SER A 190 -10.58 18.07 -7.59
N LEU A 191 -10.84 17.60 -8.81
CA LEU A 191 -10.49 16.25 -9.23
C LEU A 191 -8.98 16.00 -9.11
N ALA A 192 -8.17 17.00 -9.47
CA ALA A 192 -6.71 16.92 -9.39
C ALA A 192 -6.22 16.76 -7.95
N ASP A 193 -6.87 17.43 -6.98
CA ASP A 193 -6.51 17.33 -5.57
C ASP A 193 -6.85 15.94 -5.04
N ARG A 194 -8.00 15.37 -5.43
CA ARG A 194 -8.35 13.97 -5.08
C ARG A 194 -7.45 12.95 -5.74
N ASP A 195 -7.03 13.19 -6.98
CA ASP A 195 -6.06 12.33 -7.67
C ASP A 195 -4.72 12.32 -6.92
N LEU A 196 -4.22 13.51 -6.57
CA LEU A 196 -2.98 13.62 -5.79
C LEU A 196 -3.11 12.98 -4.40
N LEU A 197 -4.25 13.17 -3.72
CA LEU A 197 -4.53 12.49 -2.45
C LEU A 197 -4.56 10.97 -2.63
N SER A 198 -5.18 10.48 -3.70
CA SER A 198 -5.23 9.04 -4.00
C SER A 198 -3.84 8.46 -4.21
N SER A 199 -2.99 9.15 -4.98
CA SER A 199 -1.58 8.78 -5.17
C SER A 199 -0.81 8.74 -3.85
N MET A 200 -0.97 9.76 -2.99
CA MET A 200 -0.32 9.79 -1.68
C MET A 200 -0.80 8.68 -0.74
N LEU A 201 -2.11 8.40 -0.71
CA LEU A 201 -2.67 7.31 0.07
C LEU A 201 -2.25 5.94 -0.47
N MET A 202 -2.10 5.80 -1.78
CA MET A 202 -1.59 4.58 -2.40
C MET A 202 -0.15 4.30 -1.94
N THR A 203 0.76 5.28 -2.02
CA THR A 203 2.12 5.13 -1.50
C THR A 203 2.11 4.81 0.01
N ALA A 204 1.27 5.49 0.80
CA ALA A 204 1.16 5.21 2.24
C ALA A 204 0.66 3.78 2.54
N CYS A 205 -0.24 3.24 1.71
CA CYS A 205 -0.73 1.87 1.84
C CYS A 205 0.33 0.85 1.44
N ASP A 206 1.06 1.11 0.35
CA ASP A 206 2.11 0.26 -0.17
C ASP A 206 3.25 0.06 0.87
N ILE A 207 3.73 1.16 1.44
CA ILE A 207 4.77 1.12 2.46
C ILE A 207 4.24 0.82 3.88
N SER A 208 2.97 0.40 4.02
CA SER A 208 2.31 0.24 5.33
C SER A 208 2.90 -0.85 6.22
N ALA A 209 3.68 -1.78 5.66
CA ALA A 209 4.40 -2.79 6.43
C ALA A 209 5.32 -2.19 7.51
N ILE A 210 5.85 -0.98 7.27
CA ILE A 210 6.71 -0.27 8.23
C ILE A 210 5.98 0.25 9.47
N THR A 211 4.65 0.27 9.44
CA THR A 211 3.81 0.74 10.56
C THR A 211 3.35 -0.41 11.46
N LYS A 212 3.57 -1.65 11.01
CA LYS A 212 3.06 -2.84 11.69
C LYS A 212 3.90 -3.13 12.95
N PRO A 213 3.34 -3.86 13.92
CA PRO A 213 4.06 -4.27 15.13
C PRO A 213 5.42 -4.93 14.84
N TRP A 214 6.38 -4.77 15.76
CA TRP A 214 7.79 -5.08 15.51
C TRP A 214 8.05 -6.51 14.98
N PRO A 215 7.44 -7.59 15.52
CA PRO A 215 7.67 -8.93 15.00
C PRO A 215 7.28 -9.07 13.51
N ILE A 216 6.22 -8.39 13.10
CA ILE A 216 5.72 -8.39 11.72
C ILE A 216 6.64 -7.52 10.85
N GLN A 217 6.98 -6.32 11.34
CA GLN A 217 7.84 -5.41 10.58
C GLN A 217 9.23 -6.03 10.35
N LYS A 218 9.85 -6.60 11.38
CA LYS A 218 11.17 -7.23 11.27
C LYS A 218 11.15 -8.36 10.26
N LYS A 219 10.14 -9.24 10.33
CA LYS A 219 9.99 -10.33 9.37
C LYS A 219 9.78 -9.82 7.95
N THR A 220 9.01 -8.75 7.79
CA THR A 220 8.78 -8.12 6.49
C THR A 220 10.07 -7.54 5.92
N ALA A 221 10.85 -6.82 6.72
CA ALA A 221 12.14 -6.29 6.30
C ALA A 221 13.10 -7.41 5.86
N GLU A 222 13.14 -8.53 6.59
CA GLU A 222 13.93 -9.70 6.20
C GLU A 222 13.50 -10.26 4.83
N LEU A 223 12.19 -10.36 4.56
CA LEU A 223 11.67 -10.83 3.26
C LEU A 223 12.04 -9.88 2.11
N VAL A 224 11.87 -8.56 2.31
CA VAL A 224 12.25 -7.54 1.32
C VAL A 224 13.74 -7.61 1.01
N SER A 225 14.58 -7.70 2.05
CA SER A 225 16.03 -7.82 1.87
C SER A 225 16.43 -9.12 1.18
N CYS A 226 15.79 -10.24 1.52
CA CYS A 226 16.02 -11.50 0.80
C CYS A 226 15.70 -11.36 -0.69
N GLU A 227 14.65 -10.64 -1.08
CA GLU A 227 14.33 -10.41 -2.49
C GLU A 227 15.37 -9.52 -3.18
N PHE A 228 15.82 -8.43 -2.54
CA PHE A 228 16.92 -7.62 -3.06
C PHE A 228 18.22 -8.42 -3.22
N PHE A 229 18.53 -9.31 -2.27
CA PHE A 229 19.69 -10.19 -2.37
C PHE A 229 19.57 -11.22 -3.49
N GLN A 230 18.36 -11.71 -3.77
CA GLN A 230 18.11 -12.59 -4.92
C GLN A 230 18.38 -11.83 -6.23
N GLN A 231 17.91 -10.57 -6.35
CA GLN A 231 18.25 -9.73 -7.50
C GLN A 231 19.77 -9.48 -7.59
N GLY A 232 20.44 -9.13 -6.49
CA GLY A 232 21.89 -8.87 -6.50
C GLY A 232 22.71 -10.08 -6.95
N ASP A 233 22.28 -11.29 -6.57
CA ASP A 233 22.89 -12.53 -7.08
C ASP A 233 22.65 -12.70 -8.59
N LEU A 234 21.46 -12.35 -9.10
CA LEU A 234 21.18 -12.37 -10.54
C LEU A 234 22.08 -11.38 -11.29
N GLU A 235 22.22 -10.14 -10.79
CA GLU A 235 23.11 -9.13 -11.38
C GLU A 235 24.56 -9.63 -11.43
N ARG A 236 25.04 -10.22 -10.33
CA ARG A 236 26.41 -10.77 -10.25
C ARG A 236 26.61 -11.95 -11.21
N ASN A 237 25.70 -12.92 -11.19
CA ASN A 237 25.89 -14.19 -11.88
C ASN A 237 25.54 -14.14 -13.37
N GLN A 238 24.58 -13.31 -13.77
CA GLN A 238 24.10 -13.25 -15.16
C GLN A 238 24.65 -12.05 -15.93
N LEU A 239 24.89 -10.93 -15.26
CA LEU A 239 25.36 -9.70 -15.91
C LEU A 239 26.84 -9.40 -15.63
N ASN A 240 27.47 -10.15 -14.71
CA ASN A 240 28.84 -9.90 -14.26
C ASN A 240 29.05 -8.47 -13.75
N ILE A 241 28.04 -7.93 -13.05
CA ILE A 241 28.03 -6.59 -12.46
C ILE A 241 28.11 -6.71 -10.93
N GLU A 242 28.84 -5.80 -10.29
CA GLU A 242 28.80 -5.67 -8.84
C GLU A 242 27.45 -5.06 -8.41
N PRO A 243 26.63 -5.77 -7.63
CA PRO A 243 25.33 -5.26 -7.22
C PRO A 243 25.50 -4.08 -6.26
N MET A 244 24.50 -3.19 -6.22
CA MET A 244 24.46 -2.12 -5.22
C MET A 244 24.52 -2.71 -3.81
N PHE A 245 25.08 -1.95 -2.86
CA PHE A 245 25.27 -2.43 -1.49
C PHE A 245 23.97 -2.94 -0.83
N ILE A 246 22.82 -2.35 -1.18
CA ILE A 246 21.50 -2.76 -0.68
C ILE A 246 21.03 -4.14 -1.18
N MET A 247 21.61 -4.61 -2.28
CA MET A 247 21.33 -5.91 -2.93
C MET A 247 22.46 -6.91 -2.70
N ASP A 248 23.56 -6.52 -2.04
CA ASP A 248 24.64 -7.44 -1.74
C ASP A 248 24.42 -8.14 -0.40
N ARG A 249 24.17 -9.46 -0.44
CA ARG A 249 23.98 -10.29 0.75
C ARG A 249 25.18 -10.28 1.71
N SER A 250 26.38 -9.96 1.23
CA SER A 250 27.57 -9.81 2.09
C SER A 250 27.42 -8.66 3.10
N GLN A 251 26.56 -7.69 2.79
CA GLN A 251 26.27 -6.49 3.58
C GLN A 251 25.01 -6.65 4.44
N SER A 252 24.57 -7.89 4.72
CA SER A 252 23.33 -8.16 5.48
C SER A 252 23.35 -7.62 6.91
N ASP A 253 24.53 -7.41 7.49
CA ASP A 253 24.76 -6.73 8.77
C ASP A 253 24.34 -5.25 8.74
N LYS A 254 24.31 -4.62 7.57
CA LYS A 254 23.91 -3.21 7.38
C LYS A 254 22.40 -3.01 7.28
N LEU A 255 21.60 -4.08 7.31
CA LEU A 255 20.15 -4.02 7.25
C LEU A 255 19.54 -2.98 8.22
N PRO A 256 19.96 -2.87 9.50
CA PRO A 256 19.40 -1.87 10.42
C PRO A 256 19.60 -0.43 9.92
N LYS A 257 20.78 -0.11 9.39
CA LYS A 257 21.05 1.23 8.82
C LYS A 257 20.18 1.49 7.60
N MET A 258 20.03 0.52 6.71
CA MET A 258 19.18 0.64 5.52
C MET A 258 17.72 0.89 5.89
N GLN A 259 17.20 0.21 6.90
CA GLN A 259 15.83 0.42 7.40
C GLN A 259 15.67 1.82 8.02
N ILE A 260 16.64 2.27 8.83
CA ILE A 260 16.64 3.63 9.40
C ILE A 260 16.61 4.69 8.29
N ASP A 261 17.42 4.53 7.25
CA ASP A 261 17.48 5.47 6.12
C ASP A 261 16.15 5.48 5.35
N PHE A 262 15.61 4.31 5.02
CA PHE A 262 14.32 4.20 4.34
C PHE A 262 13.19 4.83 5.15
N ILE A 263 13.17 4.62 6.47
CA ILE A 263 12.18 5.23 7.36
C ILE A 263 12.30 6.76 7.34
N ASN A 264 13.51 7.29 7.51
CA ASN A 264 13.72 8.74 7.59
C ASN A 264 13.50 9.45 6.24
N SER A 265 13.88 8.83 5.13
CA SER A 265 13.82 9.47 3.81
C SER A 265 12.47 9.31 3.11
N ILE A 266 11.74 8.20 3.35
CA ILE A 266 10.50 7.89 2.65
C ILE A 266 9.32 7.85 3.63
N CYS A 267 9.39 6.98 4.63
CA CYS A 267 8.22 6.62 5.44
C CYS A 267 7.74 7.78 6.33
N LEU A 268 8.64 8.38 7.12
CA LEU A 268 8.29 9.47 8.01
C LEU A 268 7.72 10.67 7.24
N PRO A 269 8.38 11.19 6.18
CA PRO A 269 7.82 12.29 5.41
C PRO A 269 6.42 11.99 4.83
N CYS A 270 6.17 10.75 4.42
CA CYS A 270 4.86 10.30 3.94
C CYS A 270 3.82 10.34 5.07
N TYR A 271 4.05 9.61 6.17
CA TYR A 271 3.10 9.49 7.27
C TYR A 271 2.86 10.80 8.00
N GLU A 272 3.89 11.61 8.19
CA GLU A 272 3.72 12.92 8.79
C GLU A 272 2.86 13.83 7.91
N SER A 273 2.96 13.71 6.57
CA SER A 273 2.11 14.49 5.67
C SER A 273 0.65 14.00 5.65
N VAL A 274 0.40 12.68 5.61
CA VAL A 274 -0.99 12.17 5.56
C VAL A 274 -1.71 12.27 6.90
N THR A 275 -0.99 12.24 8.03
CA THR A 275 -1.61 12.36 9.37
C THR A 275 -2.07 13.77 9.70
N ILE A 276 -1.60 14.78 8.96
CA ILE A 276 -2.13 16.14 9.01
C ILE A 276 -3.61 16.17 8.62
N LEU A 277 -4.06 15.27 7.73
CA LEU A 277 -5.44 15.24 7.24
C LEU A 277 -6.44 14.90 8.34
N THR A 278 -6.10 13.98 9.24
CA THR A 278 -6.96 13.56 10.33
C THR A 278 -6.20 12.82 11.44
N PRO A 279 -6.57 13.03 12.73
CA PRO A 279 -6.00 12.29 13.85
C PRO A 279 -6.22 10.77 13.77
N GLN A 280 -7.23 10.28 13.01
CA GLN A 280 -7.46 8.83 12.89
C GLN A 280 -6.31 8.08 12.18
N LEU A 281 -5.44 8.79 11.46
CA LEU A 281 -4.27 8.20 10.81
C LEU A 281 -3.02 8.16 11.71
N GLN A 282 -3.04 8.80 12.89
CA GLN A 282 -1.89 8.86 13.80
C GLN A 282 -1.27 7.48 14.14
N PRO A 283 -2.04 6.38 14.30
CA PRO A 283 -1.46 5.07 14.55
C PRO A 283 -0.44 4.60 13.49
N LEU A 284 -0.56 5.04 12.23
CA LEU A 284 0.40 4.72 11.17
C LEU A 284 1.75 5.40 11.42
N LEU A 285 1.73 6.70 11.76
CA LEU A 285 2.92 7.47 12.08
C LEU A 285 3.59 6.99 13.36
N GLU A 286 2.81 6.70 14.40
CA GLU A 286 3.32 6.12 15.65
C GLU A 286 3.95 4.76 15.42
N GLY A 287 3.32 3.89 14.61
CA GLY A 287 3.89 2.61 14.21
C GLY A 287 5.23 2.76 13.51
N CYS A 288 5.32 3.70 12.57
CA CYS A 288 6.56 4.04 11.86
C CYS A 288 7.66 4.51 12.84
N ARG A 289 7.36 5.44 13.74
CA ARG A 289 8.30 5.96 14.76
C ARG A 289 8.74 4.88 15.75
N ARG A 290 7.84 4.00 16.17
CA ARG A 290 8.17 2.84 17.02
C ARG A 290 9.16 1.91 16.32
N ASN A 291 8.95 1.62 15.04
CA ASN A 291 9.88 0.77 14.29
C ASN A 291 11.22 1.46 14.01
N LEU A 292 11.25 2.78 13.84
CA LEU A 292 12.52 3.53 13.80
C LEU A 292 13.32 3.35 15.10
N ALA A 293 12.65 3.45 16.25
CA ALA A 293 13.29 3.21 17.54
C ALA A 293 13.80 1.77 17.67
N CYS A 294 13.04 0.78 17.20
CA CYS A 294 13.46 -0.62 17.18
C CYS A 294 14.70 -0.83 16.30
N TRP A 295 14.72 -0.34 15.06
CA TRP A 295 15.89 -0.47 14.19
C TRP A 295 17.11 0.27 14.73
N THR A 296 16.90 1.43 15.35
CA THR A 296 17.98 2.17 16.04
C THR A 296 18.55 1.36 17.21
N ALA A 297 17.70 0.67 17.97
CA ALA A 297 18.14 -0.23 19.03
C ALA A 297 18.93 -1.41 18.47
N VAL A 298 18.43 -2.06 17.39
CA VAL A 298 19.17 -3.14 16.70
C VAL A 298 20.54 -2.66 16.23
N GLN A 299 20.61 -1.50 15.57
CA GLN A 299 21.87 -0.95 15.07
C GLN A 299 22.88 -0.68 16.19
N LYS A 300 22.40 -0.28 17.37
CA LYS A 300 23.23 0.01 18.55
C LYS A 300 23.44 -1.19 19.47
N ASN A 301 22.94 -2.38 19.10
CA ASN A 301 22.93 -3.58 19.95
C ASN A 301 22.27 -3.36 21.32
N LEU A 302 21.18 -2.59 21.35
CA LEU A 302 20.38 -2.29 22.55
C LEU A 302 19.12 -3.17 22.61
N PRO A 303 18.51 -3.35 23.80
CA PRO A 303 17.22 -4.03 23.94
C PRO A 303 16.12 -3.35 23.11
N ILE A 304 15.22 -4.15 22.52
CA ILE A 304 14.05 -3.65 21.81
C ILE A 304 13.04 -3.07 22.81
N PRO A 305 12.46 -1.87 22.54
CA PRO A 305 11.44 -1.30 23.41
C PRO A 305 10.23 -2.24 23.59
N THR A 306 9.82 -2.48 24.83
CA THR A 306 8.80 -3.49 25.20
C THR A 306 7.41 -3.23 24.61
N ASP A 307 7.03 -1.97 24.45
CA ASP A 307 5.70 -1.56 23.99
C ASP A 307 5.46 -1.88 22.50
N THR A 308 6.49 -2.36 21.79
CA THR A 308 6.46 -2.64 20.35
C THR A 308 6.13 -4.09 20.02
N LEU A 309 6.05 -4.95 21.05
CA LEU A 309 5.79 -6.39 20.92
C LEU A 309 4.31 -6.75 20.83
N MET A 310 3.41 -5.80 21.12
CA MET A 310 1.97 -6.06 21.20
C MET A 310 1.31 -6.16 19.82
N ALA A 311 1.24 -7.40 19.32
CA ALA A 311 0.33 -7.82 18.26
C ALA A 311 -0.15 -9.27 18.37
N LEU A 312 0.37 -10.03 19.32
CA LEU A 312 0.05 -11.46 19.47
C LEU A 312 -0.90 -11.75 20.63
N THR A 313 -1.40 -10.74 21.35
CA THR A 313 -2.22 -10.92 22.56
C THR A 313 -3.67 -10.46 22.44
N ALA A 314 -4.17 -10.16 21.24
CA ALA A 314 -5.60 -9.92 21.03
C ALA A 314 -6.23 -11.10 20.28
N THR A 315 -7.11 -11.83 20.98
CA THR A 315 -8.07 -12.87 20.53
C THR A 315 -7.58 -14.33 20.42
N THR A 316 -7.45 -14.99 21.58
CA THR A 316 -7.66 -16.46 21.70
C THR A 316 -8.72 -16.81 22.76
N SER A 317 -9.63 -15.89 23.11
CA SER A 317 -10.66 -16.16 24.12
C SER A 317 -12.06 -16.51 23.60
N ASP A 318 -12.34 -16.49 22.28
CA ASP A 318 -13.70 -16.77 21.76
C ASP A 318 -13.73 -17.74 20.56
N ALA A 319 -12.97 -18.84 20.64
CA ALA A 319 -13.02 -19.92 19.63
C ALA A 319 -13.75 -21.20 20.13
N ASN A 320 -14.65 -21.07 21.11
CA ASN A 320 -15.41 -22.20 21.68
C ASN A 320 -16.95 -21.99 21.69
N SER A 321 -17.51 -21.27 20.71
CA SER A 321 -18.92 -21.41 20.38
C SER A 321 -19.07 -22.32 19.16
N VAL A 322 -19.35 -23.59 19.45
CA VAL A 322 -19.74 -24.62 18.49
C VAL A 322 -21.02 -24.16 17.79
N VAL A 323 -20.92 -23.83 16.51
CA VAL A 323 -22.09 -23.72 15.62
C VAL A 323 -22.27 -25.08 14.96
N GLU A 324 -23.31 -25.79 15.37
CA GLU A 324 -23.70 -27.07 14.76
C GLU A 324 -24.09 -26.91 13.28
N PRO A 325 -23.82 -27.91 12.42
CA PRO A 325 -24.20 -27.88 11.03
C PRO A 325 -25.67 -28.34 10.84
N HIS A 326 -26.54 -27.44 10.38
CA HIS A 326 -27.83 -27.82 9.78
C HIS A 326 -27.66 -28.19 8.28
N PRO A 327 -28.54 -29.05 7.72
CA PRO A 327 -28.14 -30.13 6.85
C PRO A 327 -28.28 -29.80 5.37
N SER A 328 -27.56 -30.61 4.60
CA SER A 328 -27.56 -30.77 3.15
C SER A 328 -28.93 -30.63 2.47
N LEU A 329 -28.96 -29.86 1.38
CA LEU A 329 -29.84 -30.13 0.25
C LEU A 329 -28.98 -30.62 -0.91
N GLU A 330 -29.31 -31.84 -1.30
CA GLU A 330 -28.65 -32.69 -2.27
C GLU A 330 -28.57 -32.08 -3.67
N GLN A 331 -27.49 -32.49 -4.35
CA GLN A 331 -27.45 -32.96 -5.73
C GLN A 331 -28.56 -32.45 -6.66
N GLN A 332 -28.18 -31.64 -7.66
CA GLN A 332 -28.66 -31.88 -9.01
C GLN A 332 -27.74 -31.26 -10.08
N LYS A 333 -27.19 -32.16 -10.89
CA LYS A 333 -26.86 -32.05 -12.33
C LYS A 333 -25.75 -31.09 -12.77
N LEU A 334 -24.59 -31.69 -13.04
CA LEU A 334 -23.68 -31.27 -14.10
C LEU A 334 -24.43 -31.26 -15.44
N ALA A 335 -24.44 -30.12 -16.11
CA ALA A 335 -24.62 -30.02 -17.55
C ALA A 335 -23.62 -29.00 -18.09
N HIS A 336 -22.83 -29.44 -19.08
CA HIS A 336 -21.96 -28.61 -19.90
C HIS A 336 -22.78 -27.53 -20.63
N ILE A 337 -22.43 -26.26 -20.46
CA ILE A 337 -22.90 -25.14 -21.30
C ILE A 337 -21.70 -24.19 -21.53
N PRO A 338 -21.46 -23.72 -22.78
CA PRO A 338 -20.18 -23.15 -23.19
C PRO A 338 -20.01 -21.70 -22.76
N SER A 339 -18.75 -21.24 -22.85
CA SER A 339 -18.29 -19.89 -22.53
C SER A 339 -19.16 -18.79 -23.17
N PRO A 340 -19.64 -17.82 -22.39
CA PRO A 340 -19.94 -16.50 -22.90
C PRO A 340 -18.89 -15.51 -22.41
N GLU A 341 -18.45 -14.67 -23.34
CA GLU A 341 -17.86 -13.36 -23.07
C GLU A 341 -18.68 -12.63 -21.99
N VAL A 342 -18.03 -12.11 -20.95
CA VAL A 342 -18.70 -11.31 -19.93
C VAL A 342 -17.85 -10.07 -19.65
N CYS A 343 -18.42 -8.91 -19.98
CA CYS A 343 -18.04 -7.60 -19.47
C CYS A 343 -18.15 -7.59 -17.93
N LEU A 344 -17.18 -6.96 -17.29
CA LEU A 344 -17.38 -6.37 -15.96
C LEU A 344 -18.12 -5.02 -16.07
#